data_AF-A0A914D2H4-F1
#
_entry.id   AF-A0A914D2H4-F1
#
_cell.length_a   1.000
_cell.length_b   1.000
_cell.length_c   1.000
_cell.angle_alpha   90.00
_cell.angle_beta   90.00
_cell.angle_gamma   90.00
#
_symmetry.space_group_name_H-M   'P 1'
#
loop_
_entity.id
_entity.type
_entity.pdbx_description
1 polymer ?
#
loop_
_entity_poly.entity_id
_entity_poly.type
_entity_poly.pdbx_seq_one_letter_code
_entity_poly.pdbx_strand_id
1 'polypeptide(L)'
;MQFGQFMSHDMAKTTLVPSAKCNVCQNIPGRCMAVFIQPQDPNQGFHNDQCLRVSRSSPICGSGRSRPRQQLNENTGYIDGSPIYGSSIDDLVKFREGSTGFLKIKRFNGLQLLPFDESTCHSANDCKATFVAGDSRVNLFFGLTSTHILFTREHNRIAARLQRLNPHWDGDRLFHETRKIVGAEIQAICYREYLPKVLGSAFATTVGVYRGYDPDVDSTVANEFTAGAYRFGHGMIQEFYPRLDQFNRTTQFGGFNFVDGTLHSDRLIFQVHTQFLSQQKNDYC
;
A
#
# COMPACT_ATOMS: atom_id res chain seq x y z
N MET A 1 5.21 0.41 -11.75
CA MET A 1 4.99 -0.70 -10.81
C MET A 1 4.43 -0.19 -9.48
N GLN A 2 5.19 0.55 -8.66
CA GLN A 2 4.79 0.84 -7.28
C GLN A 2 3.47 1.59 -7.10
N PHE A 3 3.22 2.61 -7.93
CA PHE A 3 1.95 3.35 -7.90
C PHE A 3 0.76 2.43 -8.22
N GLY A 4 0.90 1.50 -9.17
CA GLY A 4 -0.15 0.53 -9.50
C GLY A 4 -0.51 -0.39 -8.33
N GLN A 5 0.49 -0.83 -7.55
CA GLN A 5 0.24 -1.58 -6.32
C GLN A 5 -0.50 -0.72 -5.27
N PHE A 6 -0.08 0.53 -5.08
CA PHE A 6 -0.76 1.48 -4.18
C PHE A 6 -2.22 1.69 -4.59
N MET A 7 -2.51 1.89 -5.88
CA MET A 7 -3.87 2.01 -6.40
C MET A 7 -4.71 0.76 -6.18
N SER A 8 -4.12 -0.44 -6.37
CA SER A 8 -4.80 -1.69 -6.06
C SER A 8 -5.19 -1.76 -4.59
N HIS A 9 -4.36 -1.20 -3.71
CA HIS A 9 -4.61 -1.18 -2.28
C HIS A 9 -5.61 -0.11 -1.85
N ASP A 10 -5.89 0.89 -2.69
CA ASP A 10 -6.95 1.87 -2.46
C ASP A 10 -8.32 1.25 -2.77
N MET A 11 -8.44 0.62 -3.93
CA MET A 11 -9.72 0.12 -4.41
C MET A 11 -10.16 -1.19 -3.75
N ALA A 12 -9.21 -2.09 -3.41
CA ALA A 12 -9.58 -3.45 -3.03
C ALA A 12 -8.68 -4.16 -2.01
N LYS A 13 -9.34 -4.84 -1.06
CA LYS A 13 -8.75 -5.84 -0.17
C LYS A 13 -9.74 -6.97 0.04
N THR A 14 -9.41 -8.15 -0.46
CA THR A 14 -10.27 -9.33 -0.31
C THR A 14 -10.02 -10.02 1.03
N THR A 15 -11.04 -10.13 1.87
CA THR A 15 -10.95 -10.87 3.15
C THR A 15 -10.61 -12.33 2.92
N LEU A 16 -9.75 -12.91 3.75
CA LEU A 16 -9.45 -14.35 3.74
C LEU A 16 -10.14 -15.09 4.89
N VAL A 17 -10.51 -16.35 4.66
CA VAL A 17 -10.91 -17.24 5.76
C VAL A 17 -9.66 -17.53 6.62
N PRO A 18 -9.77 -17.63 7.96
CA PRO A 18 -8.61 -17.85 8.83
C PRO A 18 -7.76 -19.06 8.41
N SER A 19 -6.47 -18.79 8.19
CA SER A 19 -5.50 -19.72 7.60
C SER A 19 -4.97 -20.79 8.56
N ALA A 20 -5.17 -20.62 9.86
CA ALA A 20 -4.70 -21.57 10.89
C ALA A 20 -5.21 -23.02 10.67
N LYS A 21 -6.30 -23.19 9.92
CA LYS A 21 -6.87 -24.51 9.58
C LYS A 21 -6.39 -25.07 8.23
N CYS A 22 -5.55 -24.33 7.49
CA CYS A 22 -4.98 -24.74 6.20
C CYS A 22 -3.52 -25.17 6.39
N ASN A 23 -3.27 -26.06 7.34
CA ASN A 23 -1.93 -26.55 7.70
C ASN A 23 -1.56 -27.90 7.05
N VAL A 24 -2.48 -28.51 6.30
CA VAL A 24 -2.29 -29.79 5.61
C VAL A 24 -2.43 -29.62 4.10
N CYS A 25 -1.81 -30.52 3.33
CA CYS A 25 -1.94 -30.56 1.86
C CYS A 25 -3.24 -31.21 1.42
N GLN A 26 -4.36 -30.58 1.80
CA GLN A 26 -5.69 -31.04 1.51
C GLN A 26 -6.62 -29.88 1.15
N ASN A 27 -7.50 -30.12 0.18
CA ASN A 27 -8.61 -29.23 -0.10
C ASN A 27 -9.66 -29.36 1.02
N ILE A 28 -9.89 -28.27 1.75
CA ILE A 28 -10.97 -28.18 2.74
C ILE A 28 -12.09 -27.35 2.12
N PRO A 29 -13.26 -27.96 1.82
CA PRO A 29 -14.35 -27.29 1.11
C PRO A 29 -14.69 -25.91 1.69
N GLY A 30 -14.69 -24.91 0.82
CA GLY A 30 -14.99 -23.52 1.18
C GLY A 30 -13.96 -22.79 2.05
N ARG A 31 -12.83 -23.42 2.41
CA ARG A 31 -11.83 -22.86 3.33
C ARG A 31 -10.40 -22.92 2.82
N CYS A 32 -9.92 -24.08 2.37
CA CYS A 32 -8.53 -24.28 1.96
C CYS A 32 -8.45 -24.86 0.55
N MET A 33 -7.42 -24.44 -0.17
CA MET A 33 -7.02 -24.98 -1.46
C MET A 33 -5.55 -25.36 -1.38
N ALA A 34 -5.24 -26.62 -1.69
CA ALA A 34 -3.87 -27.09 -1.82
C ALA A 34 -3.48 -27.04 -3.31
N VAL A 35 -2.41 -26.30 -3.61
CA VAL A 35 -1.78 -26.33 -4.94
C VAL A 35 -0.61 -27.30 -4.83
N PHE A 36 -0.82 -28.52 -5.33
CA PHE A 36 0.19 -29.58 -5.26
C PHE A 36 1.39 -29.24 -6.15
N ILE A 37 2.59 -29.45 -5.59
CA ILE A 37 3.84 -29.26 -6.31
C ILE A 37 4.00 -30.39 -7.33
N GLN A 38 4.34 -30.03 -8.56
CA GLN A 38 4.50 -31.01 -9.64
C GLN A 38 5.80 -31.81 -9.44
N PRO A 39 5.85 -33.09 -9.85
CA PRO A 39 7.05 -33.90 -9.72
C PRO A 39 8.30 -33.29 -10.40
N GLN A 40 8.10 -32.46 -11.44
CA GLN A 40 9.17 -31.81 -12.21
C GLN A 40 9.53 -30.41 -11.70
N ASP A 41 8.95 -29.92 -10.60
CA ASP A 41 9.30 -28.61 -10.06
C ASP A 41 10.80 -28.58 -9.68
N PRO A 42 11.59 -27.57 -10.08
CA PRO A 42 13.02 -27.55 -9.78
C PRO A 42 13.32 -27.13 -8.33
N ASN A 43 12.33 -26.63 -7.58
CA ASN A 43 12.54 -26.12 -6.23
C ASN A 43 12.40 -27.23 -5.18
N GLN A 44 13.54 -27.68 -4.65
CA GLN A 44 13.59 -28.72 -3.62
C GLN A 44 12.83 -28.34 -2.34
N GLY A 45 12.79 -27.06 -1.98
CA GLY A 45 12.03 -26.57 -0.83
C GLY A 45 10.53 -26.81 -1.01
N PHE A 46 10.00 -26.51 -2.20
CA PHE A 46 8.61 -26.79 -2.52
C PHE A 46 8.30 -28.29 -2.54
N HIS A 47 9.21 -29.12 -3.06
CA HIS A 47 9.05 -30.59 -2.97
C HIS A 47 8.92 -31.09 -1.55
N ASN A 48 9.76 -30.58 -0.64
CA ASN A 48 9.70 -30.93 0.78
C ASN A 48 8.36 -30.52 1.41
N ASP A 49 7.79 -29.39 0.97
CA ASP A 49 6.50 -28.88 1.45
C ASP A 49 5.28 -29.56 0.84
N GLN A 50 5.46 -30.30 -0.28
CA GLN A 50 4.48 -31.04 -1.08
C GLN A 50 3.38 -30.22 -1.76
N CYS A 51 2.97 -29.10 -1.16
CA CYS A 51 1.96 -28.21 -1.72
C CYS A 51 2.10 -26.78 -1.18
N LEU A 52 1.60 -25.81 -1.96
CA LEU A 52 1.29 -24.48 -1.45
C LEU A 52 -0.11 -24.51 -0.81
N ARG A 53 -0.19 -24.12 0.45
CA ARG A 53 -1.43 -24.10 1.24
C ARG A 53 -2.07 -22.72 1.15
N VAL A 54 -3.19 -22.61 0.45
CA VAL A 54 -3.88 -21.33 0.19
C VAL A 54 -5.20 -21.27 0.94
N SER A 55 -5.39 -20.21 1.72
CA SER A 55 -6.68 -19.93 2.33
C SER A 55 -7.61 -19.29 1.30
N ARG A 56 -8.83 -19.80 1.17
CA ARG A 56 -9.83 -19.24 0.28
C ARG A 56 -10.31 -17.88 0.81
N SER A 57 -10.71 -16.99 -0.09
CA SER A 57 -11.36 -15.73 0.26
C SER A 57 -12.67 -15.96 1.02
N SER A 58 -12.95 -15.12 2.01
CA SER A 58 -14.18 -15.17 2.81
C SER A 58 -15.40 -14.88 1.93
N PRO A 59 -16.49 -15.65 2.05
CA PRO A 59 -17.71 -15.38 1.32
C PRO A 59 -18.50 -14.26 2.01
N ILE A 60 -19.23 -13.45 1.24
CA ILE A 60 -20.30 -12.62 1.82
C ILE A 60 -21.43 -13.51 2.33
N CYS A 61 -22.11 -13.06 3.38
CA CYS A 61 -23.24 -13.76 3.98
C CYS A 61 -24.30 -14.13 2.93
N GLY A 62 -24.80 -15.37 2.99
CA GLY A 62 -25.80 -15.88 2.05
C GLY A 62 -25.26 -16.37 0.70
N SER A 63 -23.98 -16.16 0.39
CA SER A 63 -23.35 -16.70 -0.83
C SER A 63 -22.67 -18.06 -0.59
N GLY A 64 -22.55 -18.89 -1.64
CA GLY A 64 -21.84 -20.18 -1.60
C GLY A 64 -22.64 -21.33 -0.97
N ARG A 65 -23.96 -21.16 -0.76
CA ARG A 65 -24.89 -22.23 -0.37
C ARG A 65 -25.96 -22.44 -1.44
N SER A 66 -26.91 -21.50 -1.56
CA SER A 66 -28.00 -21.52 -2.56
C SER A 66 -27.76 -20.58 -3.75
N ARG A 67 -26.75 -19.71 -3.66
CA ARG A 67 -26.31 -18.80 -4.72
C ARG A 67 -24.79 -18.91 -4.90
N PRO A 68 -24.24 -18.55 -6.09
CA PRO A 68 -22.80 -18.53 -6.31
C PRO A 68 -22.05 -17.77 -5.21
N ARG A 69 -20.87 -18.26 -4.83
CA ARG A 69 -20.05 -17.66 -3.77
C ARG A 69 -19.49 -16.32 -4.24
N GLN A 70 -19.70 -15.27 -3.47
CA GLN A 70 -19.18 -13.92 -3.74
C GLN A 70 -18.22 -13.50 -2.62
N GLN A 71 -17.14 -12.81 -2.96
CA GLN A 71 -16.09 -12.40 -2.01
C GLN A 71 -16.36 -10.99 -1.49
N LEU A 72 -15.88 -10.71 -0.27
CA LEU A 72 -15.98 -9.39 0.35
C LEU A 72 -14.78 -8.52 -0.05
N ASN A 73 -15.05 -7.28 -0.48
CA ASN A 73 -14.07 -6.21 -0.52
C ASN A 73 -14.14 -5.41 0.79
N GLU A 74 -13.03 -5.28 1.51
CA GLU A 74 -12.93 -4.49 2.75
C GLU A 74 -12.67 -2.99 2.50
N ASN A 75 -12.41 -2.61 1.25
CA ASN A 75 -12.12 -1.23 0.87
C ASN A 75 -13.34 -0.52 0.27
N THR A 76 -13.25 0.81 0.15
CA THR A 76 -14.34 1.69 -0.29
C THR A 76 -14.67 1.56 -1.79
N GLY A 77 -13.80 0.95 -2.60
CA GLY A 77 -13.95 0.81 -4.05
C GLY A 77 -13.63 2.08 -4.85
N TYR A 78 -13.68 3.24 -4.21
CA TYR A 78 -13.28 4.52 -4.79
C TYR A 78 -11.76 4.70 -4.78
N ILE A 79 -11.29 5.69 -5.53
CA ILE A 79 -9.93 6.22 -5.40
C ILE A 79 -10.03 7.41 -4.46
N ASP A 80 -9.83 7.19 -3.16
CA ASP A 80 -10.08 8.18 -2.12
C ASP A 80 -8.92 8.32 -1.11
N GLY A 81 -7.80 7.62 -1.36
CA GLY A 81 -6.64 7.62 -0.48
C GLY A 81 -6.84 6.76 0.76
N SER A 82 -7.75 5.79 0.75
CA SER A 82 -7.95 4.83 1.84
C SER A 82 -6.67 4.11 2.31
N PRO A 83 -5.59 3.90 1.52
CA PRO A 83 -4.34 3.33 2.04
C PRO A 83 -3.65 4.22 3.08
N ILE A 84 -4.00 5.51 3.12
CA ILE A 84 -3.49 6.50 4.07
C ILE A 84 -4.47 6.63 5.25
N TYR A 85 -5.76 6.72 4.96
CA TYR A 85 -6.79 7.13 5.92
C TYR A 85 -7.62 5.98 6.53
N GLY A 86 -7.51 4.77 5.97
CA GLY A 86 -8.35 3.63 6.32
C GLY A 86 -9.66 3.58 5.53
N SER A 87 -10.35 2.44 5.62
CA SER A 87 -11.62 2.18 4.91
C SER A 87 -12.84 2.17 5.84
N SER A 88 -12.67 2.51 7.12
CA SER A 88 -13.76 2.60 8.11
C SER A 88 -13.64 3.86 8.97
N ILE A 89 -14.74 4.26 9.61
CA ILE A 89 -14.76 5.42 10.52
C ILE A 89 -13.80 5.19 11.69
N ASP A 90 -13.76 3.97 12.23
CA ASP A 90 -12.86 3.61 13.32
C ASP A 90 -11.39 3.68 12.91
N ASP A 91 -11.08 3.34 11.65
CA ASP A 91 -9.72 3.43 11.12
C ASP A 91 -9.24 4.88 10.99
N LEU A 92 -10.14 5.79 10.58
CA LEU A 92 -9.82 7.20 10.40
C LEU A 92 -9.25 7.83 11.67
N VAL A 93 -9.76 7.46 12.84
CA VAL A 93 -9.27 7.97 14.14
C VAL A 93 -7.89 7.40 14.50
N LYS A 94 -7.57 6.17 14.08
CA LYS A 94 -6.31 5.48 14.46
C LYS A 94 -5.08 6.19 13.92
N PHE A 95 -5.16 6.76 12.72
CA PHE A 95 -4.02 7.34 12.02
C PHE A 95 -3.89 8.86 12.19
N ARG A 96 -4.90 9.53 12.74
CA ARG A 96 -4.89 10.96 13.04
C ARG A 96 -4.08 11.28 14.30
N GLU A 97 -3.35 12.38 14.27
CA GLU A 97 -2.68 12.96 15.44
C GLU A 97 -3.71 13.72 16.28
N GLY A 98 -4.49 12.99 17.08
CA GLY A 98 -5.57 13.54 17.88
C GLY A 98 -6.55 14.38 17.05
N SER A 99 -6.89 15.55 17.57
CA SER A 99 -7.78 16.54 16.92
C SER A 99 -6.99 17.66 16.21
N THR A 100 -5.73 17.44 15.83
CA THR A 100 -4.87 18.51 15.27
C THR A 100 -5.07 18.77 13.79
N GLY A 101 -5.67 17.82 13.07
CA GLY A 101 -5.78 17.84 11.61
C GLY A 101 -4.64 17.15 10.86
N PHE A 102 -3.59 16.71 11.57
CA PHE A 102 -2.45 16.00 11.00
C PHE A 102 -2.59 14.48 11.13
N LEU A 103 -1.80 13.74 10.34
CA LEU A 103 -1.57 12.31 10.51
C LEU A 103 -0.36 12.06 11.43
N LYS A 104 -0.42 10.95 12.18
CA LYS A 104 0.68 10.49 13.02
C LYS A 104 1.93 10.23 12.16
N ILE A 105 3.03 10.87 12.51
CA ILE A 105 4.36 10.63 11.93
C ILE A 105 5.36 10.49 13.08
N LYS A 106 6.34 9.61 12.91
CA LYS A 106 7.46 9.44 13.85
C LYS A 106 8.73 10.02 13.27
N ARG A 107 9.52 10.69 14.12
CA ARG A 107 10.88 11.12 13.79
C ARG A 107 11.87 10.11 14.37
N PHE A 108 12.56 9.36 13.52
CA PHE A 108 13.54 8.35 13.95
C PHE A 108 14.71 8.33 12.97
N ASN A 109 15.95 8.30 13.46
CA ASN A 109 17.18 8.39 12.66
C ASN A 109 17.21 9.56 11.65
N GLY A 110 16.62 10.70 12.01
CA GLY A 110 16.53 11.87 11.11
C GLY A 110 15.46 11.75 10.00
N LEU A 111 14.65 10.68 10.02
CA LEU A 111 13.59 10.42 9.05
C LEU A 111 12.20 10.67 9.64
N GLN A 112 11.29 11.16 8.79
CA GLN A 112 9.86 11.24 9.09
C GLN A 112 9.14 9.99 8.57
N LEU A 113 8.92 9.01 9.43
CA LEU A 113 8.38 7.70 9.08
C LEU A 113 6.92 7.57 9.51
N LEU A 114 6.24 6.56 8.97
CA LEU A 114 4.96 6.11 9.51
C LEU A 114 5.13 5.62 10.96
N PRO A 115 4.06 5.58 11.77
CA PRO A 115 4.13 5.02 13.12
C PRO A 115 4.60 3.56 13.11
N PHE A 116 5.49 3.21 14.04
CA PHE A 116 5.95 1.86 14.34
C PHE A 116 6.38 1.78 15.82
N ASP A 117 6.63 0.58 16.32
CA ASP A 117 7.16 0.36 17.67
C ASP A 117 8.69 0.51 17.69
N GLU A 118 9.17 1.62 18.25
CA GLU A 118 10.60 1.94 18.36
C GLU A 118 11.37 0.96 19.24
N SER A 119 10.71 0.30 20.19
CA SER A 119 11.36 -0.69 21.06
C SER A 119 11.84 -1.93 20.29
N THR A 120 11.33 -2.13 19.07
CA THR A 120 11.76 -3.22 18.18
C THR A 120 12.96 -2.86 17.30
N CYS A 121 13.58 -1.69 17.51
CA CYS A 121 14.56 -1.11 16.59
C CYS A 121 15.72 -0.44 17.33
N HIS A 122 16.69 -1.23 17.81
CA HIS A 122 17.85 -0.73 18.56
C HIS A 122 19.06 -0.46 17.68
N SER A 123 19.24 -1.23 16.61
CA SER A 123 20.36 -1.09 15.67
C SER A 123 19.96 -1.53 14.26
N ALA A 124 20.80 -1.25 13.26
CA ALA A 124 20.54 -1.67 11.89
C ALA A 124 20.45 -3.20 11.71
N ASN A 125 21.13 -3.97 12.58
CA ASN A 125 21.12 -5.43 12.55
C ASN A 125 20.04 -6.04 13.46
N ASP A 126 19.41 -5.22 14.30
CA ASP A 126 18.37 -5.62 15.25
C ASP A 126 17.23 -4.59 15.20
N CYS A 127 16.56 -4.59 14.04
CA CYS A 127 15.37 -3.78 13.82
C CYS A 127 14.30 -4.58 13.10
N LYS A 128 13.13 -4.68 13.72
CA LYS A 128 11.95 -5.39 13.21
C LYS A 128 10.75 -4.44 13.08
N ALA A 129 11.04 -3.23 12.60
CA ALA A 129 10.03 -2.20 12.48
C ALA A 129 8.94 -2.61 11.49
N THR A 130 7.69 -2.56 11.97
CA THR A 130 6.48 -2.77 11.17
C THR A 130 5.67 -1.49 11.19
N PHE A 131 5.49 -0.87 10.03
CA PHE A 131 4.77 0.38 9.92
C PHE A 131 3.26 0.18 9.97
N VAL A 132 2.57 1.20 10.45
CA VAL A 132 1.11 1.23 10.59
C VAL A 132 0.55 2.35 9.70
N ALA A 133 -0.44 2.02 8.87
CA ALA A 133 -1.12 2.94 7.95
C ALA A 133 -2.56 2.48 7.68
N GLY A 134 -3.30 3.27 6.89
CA GLY A 134 -4.67 3.00 6.46
C GLY A 134 -4.90 1.61 5.86
N ASP A 135 -3.92 1.10 5.12
CA ASP A 135 -3.93 -0.28 4.61
C ASP A 135 -2.89 -1.16 5.31
N SER A 136 -3.34 -2.33 5.80
CA SER A 136 -2.51 -3.27 6.55
C SER A 136 -1.37 -3.90 5.73
N ARG A 137 -1.39 -3.76 4.41
CA ARG A 137 -0.38 -4.30 3.48
C ARG A 137 0.76 -3.31 3.22
N VAL A 138 0.82 -2.18 3.93
CA VAL A 138 1.89 -1.17 3.80
C VAL A 138 3.31 -1.74 3.88
N ASN A 139 3.50 -2.85 4.59
CA ASN A 139 4.81 -3.50 4.76
C ASN A 139 5.12 -4.59 3.72
N LEU A 140 4.26 -4.85 2.73
CA LEU A 140 4.50 -5.93 1.76
C LEU A 140 5.83 -5.79 1.00
N PHE A 141 6.22 -4.55 0.71
CA PHE A 141 7.48 -4.23 0.04
C PHE A 141 7.91 -2.82 0.44
N PHE A 142 9.20 -2.58 0.70
CA PHE A 142 9.67 -1.25 1.15
C PHE A 142 9.36 -0.13 0.14
N GLY A 143 9.28 -0.44 -1.16
CA GLY A 143 8.88 0.52 -2.18
C GLY A 143 7.45 1.01 -1.96
N LEU A 144 6.55 0.10 -1.57
CA LEU A 144 5.16 0.45 -1.23
C LEU A 144 5.12 1.32 0.02
N THR A 145 5.84 0.91 1.06
CA THR A 145 5.97 1.68 2.29
C THR A 145 6.44 3.10 2.02
N SER A 146 7.40 3.28 1.12
CA SER A 146 7.91 4.59 0.71
C SER A 146 6.81 5.46 0.09
N THR A 147 5.95 4.89 -0.75
CA THR A 147 4.77 5.59 -1.30
C THR A 147 3.78 6.01 -0.22
N HIS A 148 3.50 5.14 0.77
CA HIS A 148 2.65 5.51 1.91
C HIS A 148 3.26 6.65 2.72
N ILE A 149 4.57 6.57 3.04
CA ILE A 149 5.28 7.64 3.74
C ILE A 149 5.18 8.96 2.96
N LEU A 150 5.37 8.92 1.63
CA LEU A 150 5.29 10.09 0.76
C LEU A 150 3.93 10.79 0.89
N PHE A 151 2.82 10.07 0.70
CA PHE A 151 1.50 10.70 0.77
C PHE A 151 1.09 11.11 2.20
N THR A 152 1.54 10.40 3.24
CA THR A 152 1.33 10.84 4.62
C THR A 152 2.07 12.15 4.92
N ARG A 153 3.31 12.29 4.42
CA ARG A 153 4.06 13.55 4.51
C ARG A 153 3.38 14.66 3.71
N GLU A 154 2.84 14.34 2.53
CA GLU A 154 2.11 15.31 1.71
C GLU A 154 0.86 15.84 2.39
N HIS A 155 0.07 14.95 3.03
CA HIS A 155 -1.04 15.37 3.88
C HIS A 155 -0.57 16.39 4.94
N ASN A 156 0.47 16.06 5.71
CA ASN A 156 0.94 16.95 6.77
C ASN A 156 1.52 18.27 6.22
N ARG A 157 2.11 18.26 5.02
CA ARG A 157 2.58 19.46 4.31
C ARG A 157 1.42 20.38 3.94
N ILE A 158 0.35 19.84 3.36
CA ILE A 158 -0.85 20.58 2.97
C ILE A 158 -1.60 21.07 4.22
N ALA A 159 -1.79 20.23 5.24
CA ALA A 159 -2.42 20.61 6.51
C ALA A 159 -1.68 21.80 7.17
N ALA A 160 -0.35 21.77 7.23
CA ALA A 160 0.43 22.89 7.77
C ALA A 160 0.25 24.19 6.97
N ARG A 161 0.04 24.11 5.65
CA ARG A 161 -0.25 25.28 4.82
C ARG A 161 -1.67 25.78 5.05
N LEU A 162 -2.66 24.90 5.08
CA LEU A 162 -4.06 25.26 5.31
C LEU A 162 -4.29 25.84 6.71
N GLN A 163 -3.62 25.32 7.73
CA GLN A 163 -3.68 25.85 9.09
C GLN A 163 -3.19 27.30 9.16
N ARG A 164 -2.09 27.63 8.46
CA ARG A 164 -1.58 29.02 8.38
C ARG A 164 -2.50 29.95 7.62
N LEU A 165 -3.14 29.46 6.56
CA LEU A 165 -4.08 30.25 5.76
C LEU A 165 -5.43 30.44 6.47
N ASN A 166 -5.84 29.46 7.28
CA ASN A 166 -7.12 29.44 7.97
C ASN A 166 -6.93 29.17 9.47
N PRO A 167 -6.40 30.13 10.26
CA PRO A 167 -6.17 29.93 11.70
C PRO A 167 -7.44 29.64 12.52
N HIS A 168 -8.61 29.91 11.94
CA HIS A 168 -9.93 29.70 12.56
C HIS A 168 -10.49 28.28 12.33
N TRP A 169 -9.84 27.44 11.52
CA TRP A 169 -10.28 26.06 11.33
C TRP A 169 -9.90 25.19 12.51
N ASP A 170 -10.84 24.38 12.98
CA ASP A 170 -10.54 23.27 13.87
C ASP A 170 -9.82 22.13 13.12
N GLY A 171 -9.32 21.15 13.87
CA GLY A 171 -8.57 20.05 13.25
C GLY A 171 -9.43 19.05 12.49
N ASP A 172 -10.75 18.99 12.68
CA ASP A 172 -11.62 18.16 11.86
C ASP A 172 -11.78 18.77 10.46
N ARG A 173 -12.09 20.06 10.40
CA ARG A 173 -12.12 20.82 9.15
C ARG A 173 -10.79 20.74 8.43
N LEU A 174 -9.68 20.95 9.15
CA LEU A 174 -8.34 20.88 8.59
C LEU A 174 -8.03 19.48 8.01
N PHE A 175 -8.35 18.42 8.76
CA PHE A 175 -8.13 17.04 8.33
C PHE A 175 -8.93 16.73 7.06
N HIS A 176 -10.23 17.03 7.05
CA HIS A 176 -11.11 16.65 5.95
C HIS A 176 -10.83 17.44 4.67
N GLU A 177 -10.50 18.74 4.77
CA GLU A 177 -10.09 19.52 3.60
C GLU A 177 -8.74 19.04 3.04
N THR A 178 -7.78 18.72 3.92
CA THR A 178 -6.50 18.14 3.51
C THR A 178 -6.69 16.77 2.84
N ARG A 179 -7.49 15.89 3.44
CA ARG A 179 -7.83 14.56 2.88
C ARG A 179 -8.45 14.68 1.49
N LYS A 180 -9.36 15.64 1.30
CA LYS A 180 -10.01 15.91 0.00
C LYS A 180 -9.00 16.29 -1.07
N ILE A 181 -8.02 17.15 -0.75
CA ILE A 181 -6.98 17.56 -1.68
C ILE A 181 -6.08 16.37 -2.05
N VAL A 182 -5.58 15.62 -1.07
CA VAL A 182 -4.71 14.45 -1.32
C VAL A 182 -5.44 13.39 -2.14
N GLY A 183 -6.72 13.13 -1.86
CA GLY A 183 -7.54 12.24 -2.68
C GLY A 183 -7.63 12.71 -4.14
N ALA A 184 -7.81 14.01 -4.36
CA ALA A 184 -7.82 14.60 -5.71
C ALA A 184 -6.45 14.50 -6.40
N GLU A 185 -5.33 14.64 -5.68
CA GLU A 185 -3.98 14.42 -6.22
C GLU A 185 -3.80 12.98 -6.69
N ILE A 186 -4.20 12.00 -5.87
CA ILE A 186 -4.13 10.57 -6.23
C ILE A 186 -4.98 10.27 -7.47
N GLN A 187 -6.21 10.80 -7.53
CA GLN A 187 -7.07 10.67 -8.71
C GLN A 187 -6.43 11.31 -9.95
N ALA A 188 -5.87 12.52 -9.82
CA ALA A 188 -5.21 13.21 -10.92
C ALA A 188 -4.02 12.41 -11.46
N ILE A 189 -3.15 11.91 -10.58
CA ILE A 189 -2.02 11.05 -10.99
C ILE A 189 -2.54 9.78 -11.67
N CYS A 190 -3.58 9.14 -11.11
CA CYS A 190 -4.16 7.92 -11.67
C CYS A 190 -4.67 8.14 -13.11
N TYR A 191 -5.56 9.12 -13.30
CA TYR A 191 -6.24 9.32 -14.59
C TYR A 191 -5.40 10.07 -15.62
N ARG A 192 -4.49 10.97 -15.20
CA ARG A 192 -3.69 11.80 -16.13
C ARG A 192 -2.33 11.20 -16.44
N GLU A 193 -1.74 10.43 -15.54
CA GLU A 193 -0.35 9.99 -15.70
C GLU A 193 -0.17 8.47 -15.73
N TYR A 194 -0.95 7.73 -14.94
CA TYR A 194 -0.80 6.28 -14.82
C TYR A 194 -1.60 5.53 -15.87
N LEU A 195 -2.93 5.70 -15.90
CA LEU A 195 -3.81 4.97 -16.81
C LEU A 195 -3.48 5.19 -18.30
N PRO A 196 -3.12 6.40 -18.78
CA PRO A 196 -2.71 6.56 -20.18
C PRO A 196 -1.48 5.74 -20.55
N LYS A 197 -0.53 5.56 -19.61
CA LYS A 197 0.68 4.74 -19.84
C LYS A 197 0.39 3.25 -19.79
N VAL A 198 -0.57 2.83 -18.98
CA VAL A 198 -0.98 1.42 -18.86
C VAL A 198 -1.83 0.99 -20.05
N LEU A 199 -2.80 1.80 -20.46
CA LEU A 199 -3.78 1.46 -21.50
C LEU A 199 -3.32 1.86 -22.90
N GLY A 200 -2.35 2.78 -23.02
CA GLY A 200 -1.88 3.27 -24.32
C GLY A 200 -3.02 3.86 -25.14
N SER A 201 -3.12 3.45 -26.42
CA SER A 201 -4.17 3.92 -27.33
C SER A 201 -5.59 3.57 -26.87
N ALA A 202 -5.77 2.51 -26.07
CA ALA A 202 -7.08 2.10 -25.56
C ALA A 202 -7.64 3.08 -24.52
N PHE A 203 -6.81 3.97 -23.93
CA PHE A 203 -7.27 4.93 -22.93
C PHE A 203 -8.41 5.82 -23.46
N ALA A 204 -8.30 6.29 -24.71
CA ALA A 204 -9.27 7.21 -25.30
C ALA A 204 -10.66 6.57 -25.48
N THR A 205 -10.72 5.27 -25.76
CA THR A 205 -11.97 4.53 -25.98
C THR A 205 -12.51 3.89 -24.71
N THR A 206 -11.64 3.49 -23.76
CA THR A 206 -12.03 2.80 -22.54
C THR A 206 -12.35 3.75 -21.38
N VAL A 207 -11.55 4.81 -21.19
CA VAL A 207 -11.75 5.79 -20.10
C VAL A 207 -12.27 7.11 -20.67
N GLY A 208 -11.60 7.62 -21.71
CA GLY A 208 -12.03 8.81 -22.44
C GLY A 208 -12.08 10.09 -21.59
N VAL A 209 -12.82 11.08 -22.11
CA VAL A 209 -13.00 12.38 -21.45
C VAL A 209 -14.12 12.27 -20.41
N TYR A 210 -13.86 12.77 -19.20
CA TYR A 210 -14.87 12.83 -18.15
C TYR A 210 -16.03 13.76 -18.52
N ARG A 211 -17.27 13.27 -18.37
CA ARG A 211 -18.51 13.99 -18.78
C ARG A 211 -19.33 14.50 -17.60
N GLY A 212 -18.82 14.37 -16.38
CA GLY A 212 -19.56 14.66 -15.16
C GLY A 212 -19.95 13.40 -14.39
N TYR A 213 -20.51 13.60 -13.20
CA TYR A 213 -20.99 12.52 -12.34
C TYR A 213 -22.31 11.98 -12.86
N ASP A 214 -22.43 10.67 -12.90
CA ASP A 214 -23.64 9.94 -13.25
C ASP A 214 -24.01 9.05 -12.06
N PRO A 215 -25.15 9.29 -11.38
CA PRO A 215 -25.55 8.51 -10.22
C PRO A 215 -25.99 7.07 -10.56
N ASP A 216 -26.24 6.76 -11.83
CA ASP A 216 -26.69 5.43 -12.26
C ASP A 216 -25.52 4.47 -12.58
N VAL A 217 -24.27 4.96 -12.52
CA VAL A 217 -23.07 4.14 -12.71
C VAL A 217 -22.78 3.31 -11.46
N ASP A 218 -22.68 1.99 -11.64
CA ASP A 218 -22.17 1.08 -10.62
C ASP A 218 -20.67 1.31 -10.39
N SER A 219 -20.33 1.84 -9.22
CA SER A 219 -18.95 2.13 -8.82
C SER A 219 -18.29 0.99 -8.05
N THR A 220 -18.92 -0.19 -7.99
CA THR A 220 -18.32 -1.36 -7.33
C THR A 220 -17.14 -1.91 -8.15
N VAL A 221 -16.15 -2.46 -7.46
CA VAL A 221 -14.98 -3.05 -8.12
C VAL A 221 -15.30 -4.48 -8.54
N ALA A 222 -15.21 -4.75 -9.85
CA ALA A 222 -15.45 -6.08 -10.39
C ALA A 222 -14.49 -7.14 -9.83
N ASN A 223 -14.97 -8.36 -9.68
CA ASN A 223 -14.21 -9.45 -9.09
C ASN A 223 -13.02 -9.86 -10.00
N GLU A 224 -13.27 -9.98 -11.30
CA GLU A 224 -12.24 -10.25 -12.30
C GLU A 224 -11.15 -9.17 -12.34
N PHE A 225 -11.49 -7.93 -12.02
CA PHE A 225 -10.52 -6.84 -11.95
C PHE A 225 -9.52 -7.04 -10.81
N THR A 226 -10.01 -7.35 -9.60
CA THR A 226 -9.16 -7.50 -8.41
C THR A 226 -8.44 -8.84 -8.33
N ALA A 227 -9.07 -9.91 -8.83
CA ALA A 227 -8.53 -11.26 -8.77
C ALA A 227 -7.55 -11.56 -9.92
N GLY A 228 -7.78 -10.97 -11.10
CA GLY A 228 -7.01 -11.27 -12.31
C GLY A 228 -6.43 -10.02 -12.95
N ALA A 229 -7.26 -9.18 -13.57
CA ALA A 229 -6.80 -8.18 -14.53
C ALA A 229 -5.78 -7.19 -13.94
N TYR A 230 -6.05 -6.62 -12.77
CA TYR A 230 -5.17 -5.63 -12.14
C TYR A 230 -3.92 -6.24 -11.48
N ARG A 231 -3.76 -7.57 -11.55
CA ARG A 231 -2.54 -8.28 -11.15
C ARG A 231 -1.46 -8.29 -12.24
N PHE A 232 -1.72 -7.71 -13.41
CA PHE A 232 -0.70 -7.52 -14.46
C PHE A 232 0.57 -6.85 -13.93
N GLY A 233 0.44 -6.00 -12.90
CA GLY A 233 1.55 -5.32 -12.23
C GLY A 233 2.58 -6.28 -11.61
N HIS A 234 2.23 -7.53 -11.32
CA HIS A 234 3.20 -8.55 -10.87
C HIS A 234 4.26 -8.84 -11.95
N GLY A 235 3.91 -8.74 -13.24
CA GLY A 235 4.87 -8.84 -14.35
C GLY A 235 5.78 -7.62 -14.51
N MET A 236 5.57 -6.56 -13.73
CA MET A 236 6.42 -5.36 -13.73
C MET A 236 7.44 -5.36 -12.57
N ILE A 237 7.39 -6.36 -11.69
CA ILE A 237 8.32 -6.49 -10.56
C ILE A 237 9.72 -6.79 -11.12
N GLN A 238 10.71 -6.03 -10.65
CA GLN A 238 12.11 -6.27 -10.97
C GLN A 238 12.74 -7.14 -9.90
N GLU A 239 13.73 -7.96 -10.28
CA GLU A 239 14.50 -8.77 -9.33
C GLU A 239 15.39 -7.90 -8.44
N PHE A 240 15.86 -6.76 -8.95
CA PHE A 240 16.77 -5.87 -8.26
C PHE A 240 16.29 -4.41 -8.34
N TYR A 241 16.38 -3.71 -7.21
CA TYR A 241 16.02 -2.30 -7.07
C TYR A 241 17.27 -1.48 -6.72
N PRO A 242 17.75 -0.62 -7.62
CA PRO A 242 18.91 0.23 -7.33
C PRO A 242 18.55 1.30 -6.30
N ARG A 243 19.51 1.64 -5.44
CA ARG A 243 19.46 2.86 -4.62
C ARG A 243 20.33 3.92 -5.24
N LEU A 244 19.75 5.11 -5.41
CA LEU A 244 20.41 6.24 -6.02
C LEU A 244 20.59 7.37 -4.99
N ASP A 245 21.70 8.08 -5.07
CA ASP A 245 21.92 9.33 -4.35
C ASP A 245 21.19 10.50 -5.04
N GLN A 246 21.30 11.70 -4.47
CA GLN A 246 20.70 12.92 -5.03
C GLN A 246 21.21 13.32 -6.43
N PHE A 247 22.30 12.71 -6.90
CA PHE A 247 22.87 12.92 -8.23
C PHE A 247 22.57 11.74 -9.18
N ASN A 248 21.61 10.88 -8.83
CA ASN A 248 21.23 9.68 -9.57
C ASN A 248 22.36 8.64 -9.73
N ARG A 249 23.34 8.63 -8.83
CA ARG A 249 24.43 7.63 -8.83
C ARG A 249 24.12 6.52 -7.85
N THR A 250 24.54 5.30 -8.16
CA THR A 250 24.40 4.16 -7.24
C THR A 250 25.06 4.48 -5.91
N THR A 251 24.31 4.33 -4.82
CA THR A 251 24.86 4.58 -3.47
C THR A 251 25.92 3.54 -3.10
N GLN A 252 26.84 3.90 -2.20
CA GLN A 252 27.83 2.98 -1.63
C GLN A 252 27.21 1.77 -0.90
N PHE A 253 25.92 1.85 -0.57
CA PHE A 253 25.18 0.78 0.09
C PHE A 253 24.68 -0.30 -0.89
N GLY A 254 24.77 -0.09 -2.20
CA GLY A 254 24.24 -1.01 -3.22
C GLY A 254 22.72 -0.94 -3.34
N GLY A 255 22.09 -1.83 -4.11
CA GLY A 255 20.63 -1.96 -4.21
C GLY A 255 20.07 -3.08 -3.32
N PHE A 256 18.84 -3.49 -3.60
CA PHE A 256 18.20 -4.62 -2.93
C PHE A 256 17.70 -5.63 -3.95
N ASN A 257 17.85 -6.92 -3.65
CA ASN A 257 17.02 -7.90 -4.32
C ASN A 257 15.57 -7.75 -3.83
N PHE A 258 14.61 -8.05 -4.70
CA PHE A 258 13.19 -7.97 -4.38
C PHE A 258 12.81 -8.75 -3.12
N VAL A 259 13.38 -9.96 -2.98
CA VAL A 259 13.13 -10.85 -1.83
C VAL A 259 13.59 -10.19 -0.53
N ASP A 260 14.74 -9.51 -0.52
CA ASP A 260 15.28 -8.83 0.66
C ASP A 260 14.43 -7.65 1.13
N GLY A 261 13.56 -7.14 0.25
CA GLY A 261 12.64 -6.05 0.53
C GLY A 261 11.21 -6.46 0.83
N THR A 262 10.88 -7.73 0.65
CA THR A 262 9.53 -8.27 0.87
C THR A 262 9.32 -8.46 2.36
N LEU A 263 8.28 -7.84 2.94
CA LEU A 263 8.01 -7.86 4.39
C LEU A 263 9.12 -7.25 5.28
N HIS A 264 10.12 -6.62 4.69
CA HIS A 264 11.28 -6.04 5.37
C HIS A 264 11.31 -4.51 5.20
N SER A 265 10.31 -3.85 5.77
CA SER A 265 10.20 -2.38 5.70
C SER A 265 11.19 -1.67 6.63
N ASP A 266 11.72 -2.38 7.64
CA ASP A 266 12.83 -1.98 8.50
C ASP A 266 14.05 -1.51 7.70
N ARG A 267 14.24 -2.06 6.50
CA ARG A 267 15.31 -1.66 5.59
C ARG A 267 15.32 -0.15 5.40
N LEU A 268 14.19 0.55 5.35
CA LEU A 268 14.13 2.01 5.13
C LEU A 268 14.74 2.86 6.26
N ILE A 269 14.84 2.32 7.47
CA ILE A 269 15.04 3.11 8.70
C ILE A 269 16.49 3.55 8.92
N PHE A 270 17.45 2.73 8.53
CA PHE A 270 18.88 3.00 8.74
C PHE A 270 19.62 3.47 7.49
N GLN A 271 18.89 3.73 6.40
CA GLN A 271 19.50 4.00 5.09
C GLN A 271 20.07 5.41 4.91
N VAL A 272 19.70 6.37 5.78
CA VAL A 272 19.92 7.80 5.52
C VAL A 272 21.11 8.39 6.30
N HIS A 273 21.78 7.58 7.12
CA HIS A 273 22.66 8.09 8.18
C HIS A 273 24.04 8.63 7.73
N THR A 274 24.41 8.59 6.44
CA THR A 274 25.75 9.04 6.01
C THR A 274 25.79 10.23 5.04
N GLN A 275 24.66 10.68 4.46
CA GLN A 275 24.68 11.83 3.54
C GLN A 275 23.84 13.03 4.02
N PHE A 276 22.74 12.83 4.73
CA PHE A 276 21.88 13.96 5.11
C PHE A 276 22.39 14.75 6.33
N LEU A 277 23.09 14.09 7.26
CA LEU A 277 23.63 14.76 8.45
C LEU A 277 24.89 15.58 8.17
N SER A 278 25.61 15.31 7.08
CA SER A 278 26.75 16.14 6.67
C SER A 278 26.31 17.41 5.94
N GLN A 279 25.14 17.40 5.28
CA GLN A 279 24.62 18.58 4.58
C GLN A 279 23.77 19.51 5.46
N GLN A 280 23.01 18.99 6.43
CA GLN A 280 22.28 19.87 7.38
C GLN A 280 23.21 20.70 8.29
N LYS A 281 24.49 20.35 8.40
CA LYS A 281 25.49 21.18 9.09
C LYS A 281 26.03 22.33 8.25
N ASN A 282 25.82 22.33 6.94
CA ASN A 282 26.35 23.35 6.02
C ASN A 282 25.32 24.39 5.57
N ASP A 283 24.03 24.21 5.87
CA ASP A 283 22.96 25.13 5.46
C ASP A 283 22.58 26.16 6.56
N TYR A 284 23.39 26.26 7.63
CA TYR A 284 23.24 27.26 8.70
C TYR A 284 24.59 27.94 9.03
N CYS A 285 25.31 28.38 8.01
CA CYS A 285 26.36 29.40 8.11
C CYS A 285 26.17 30.42 6.99
#